data_AF-A0A7W2MFW5-F1
#
_entry.id   AF-A0A7W2MFW5-F1
#
_cell.length_a   1.000
_cell.length_b   1.000
_cell.length_c   1.000
_cell.angle_alpha   90.00
_cell.angle_beta   90.00
_cell.angle_gamma   90.00
#
_symmetry.space_group_name_H-M   'P 1'
#
loop_
_entity.id
_entity.type
_entity.pdbx_description
1 polymer ?
#
loop_
_entity_poly.entity_id
_entity_poly.type
_entity_poly.pdbx_seq_one_letter_code
_entity_poly.pdbx_strand_id
1 'polypeptide(L)'
;MKKIIILLTTLFVSLSSQATLITVELNQNTYQVGDVLTANFIISEIEDDASALQRMLSGFGFDVSWNNMMIEYSAVRFGDKLDAAPGFSVQSPINLMANSLTLSETSYSWSDELFAVQNGLSRFLLASVDFNVVGAGNGLGSLDLSNVVLWDDFNIDFSDINSRNKEYSVTSATPIDVPEPSSMVLMLMGFIFLVRKKIMS
;
A
#
# COMPACT_ATOMS: atom_id res chain seq x y z
N MET A 1 -37.09 38.74 1.71
CA MET A 1 -35.98 38.72 2.69
C MET A 1 -35.63 37.31 3.16
N LYS A 2 -36.56 36.48 3.67
CA LYS A 2 -36.26 35.07 4.07
C LYS A 2 -35.62 34.19 2.98
N LYS A 3 -36.01 34.35 1.71
CA LYS A 3 -35.47 33.55 0.58
C LYS A 3 -34.00 33.87 0.25
N ILE A 4 -33.57 35.11 0.47
CA ILE A 4 -32.17 35.54 0.25
C ILE A 4 -31.29 35.00 1.39
N ILE A 5 -31.78 35.04 2.62
CA ILE A 5 -31.06 34.51 3.79
C ILE A 5 -30.83 32.99 3.64
N ILE A 6 -31.87 32.25 3.22
CA ILE A 6 -31.75 30.79 3.01
C ILE A 6 -30.74 30.46 1.90
N LEU A 7 -30.80 31.16 0.76
CA LEU A 7 -29.86 30.99 -0.35
C LEU A 7 -28.42 31.28 0.08
N LEU A 8 -28.21 32.33 0.88
CA LEU A 8 -26.90 32.72 1.39
C LEU A 8 -26.36 31.70 2.40
N THR A 9 -27.20 31.18 3.31
CA THR A 9 -26.80 30.13 4.26
C THR A 9 -26.51 28.79 3.58
N THR A 10 -27.20 28.43 2.49
CA THR A 10 -26.87 27.21 1.72
C THR A 10 -25.58 27.36 0.92
N LEU A 11 -25.23 28.58 0.46
CA LEU A 11 -24.00 28.84 -0.28
C LEU A 11 -22.74 28.76 0.61
N PHE A 12 -22.87 29.07 1.91
CA PHE A 12 -21.77 28.95 2.88
C PHE A 12 -21.54 27.52 3.39
N VAL A 13 -22.50 26.61 3.22
CA VAL A 13 -22.37 25.20 3.66
C VAL A 13 -21.70 24.32 2.59
N SER A 14 -21.62 24.77 1.34
CA SER A 14 -21.01 24.00 0.23
C SER A 14 -19.52 24.30 -0.02
N LEU A 15 -18.86 25.07 0.85
CA LEU A 15 -17.39 25.18 0.84
C LEU A 15 -16.81 23.98 1.58
N SER A 16 -16.96 22.78 1.02
CA SER A 16 -16.25 21.60 1.52
C SER A 16 -14.78 21.75 1.15
N SER A 17 -13.96 22.18 2.10
CA SER A 17 -12.51 21.99 2.04
C SER A 17 -12.25 20.49 1.87
N GLN A 18 -11.65 20.09 0.75
CA GLN A 18 -11.26 18.71 0.52
C GLN A 18 -9.92 18.50 1.21
N ALA A 19 -9.87 17.59 2.17
CA ALA A 19 -8.64 17.21 2.84
C ALA A 19 -7.85 16.25 1.95
N THR A 20 -6.59 16.55 1.70
CA THR A 20 -5.72 15.66 0.91
C THR A 20 -5.57 14.34 1.63
N LEU A 21 -5.88 13.24 0.94
CA LEU A 21 -5.98 11.91 1.53
C LEU A 21 -4.89 11.00 1.00
N ILE A 22 -4.07 10.44 1.90
CA ILE A 22 -3.16 9.33 1.61
C ILE A 22 -3.82 8.02 2.04
N THR A 23 -3.91 7.09 1.10
CA THR A 23 -4.45 5.74 1.32
C THR A 23 -3.42 4.68 0.98
N VAL A 24 -3.52 3.54 1.64
CA VAL A 24 -2.74 2.35 1.29
C VAL A 24 -3.66 1.33 0.63
N GLU A 25 -3.36 1.01 -0.63
CA GLU A 25 -4.02 -0.05 -1.38
C GLU A 25 -3.12 -1.26 -1.49
N LEU A 26 -3.65 -2.42 -1.13
CA LEU A 26 -2.92 -3.68 -1.20
C LEU A 26 -3.28 -4.42 -2.49
N ASN A 27 -2.34 -5.22 -3.00
CA ASN A 27 -2.61 -6.13 -4.12
C ASN A 27 -3.66 -7.19 -3.78
N GLN A 28 -3.81 -7.57 -2.51
CA GLN A 28 -4.84 -8.47 -1.99
C GLN A 28 -5.09 -8.22 -0.49
N ASN A 29 -6.13 -8.83 0.09
CA ASN A 29 -6.46 -8.63 1.52
C ASN A 29 -6.01 -9.79 2.42
N THR A 30 -5.68 -10.93 1.81
CA THR A 30 -5.29 -12.16 2.50
C THR A 30 -4.07 -12.75 1.83
N TYR A 31 -3.08 -13.14 2.64
CA TYR A 31 -1.78 -13.61 2.20
C TYR A 31 -1.42 -14.95 2.83
N GLN A 32 -0.54 -15.69 2.18
CA GLN A 32 0.11 -16.89 2.70
C GLN A 32 1.60 -16.63 2.94
N VAL A 33 2.22 -17.45 3.79
CA VAL A 33 3.68 -17.39 3.98
C VAL A 33 4.38 -17.67 2.66
N GLY A 34 5.30 -16.79 2.28
CA GLY A 34 6.00 -16.83 0.99
C GLY A 34 5.36 -15.96 -0.10
N ASP A 35 4.18 -15.38 0.14
CA ASP A 35 3.61 -14.38 -0.76
C ASP A 35 4.36 -13.05 -0.68
N VAL A 36 4.19 -12.23 -1.71
CA VAL A 36 4.61 -10.83 -1.74
C VAL A 36 3.40 -9.92 -1.53
N LEU A 37 3.44 -9.16 -0.44
CA LEU A 37 2.50 -8.08 -0.14
C LEU A 37 3.02 -6.79 -0.78
N THR A 38 2.28 -6.27 -1.74
CA THR A 38 2.57 -4.96 -2.36
C THR A 38 1.60 -3.93 -1.78
N ALA A 39 2.15 -2.93 -1.12
CA ALA A 39 1.43 -1.78 -0.58
C ALA A 39 1.66 -0.55 -1.45
N ASN A 40 0.59 -0.07 -2.10
CA ASN A 40 0.59 1.14 -2.91
C ASN A 40 0.09 2.32 -2.08
N PHE A 41 0.95 3.30 -1.88
CA PHE A 41 0.62 4.56 -1.21
C PHE A 41 0.10 5.54 -2.25
N ILE A 42 -1.16 5.90 -2.14
CA ILE A 42 -1.88 6.69 -3.15
C ILE A 42 -2.39 7.97 -2.51
N ILE A 43 -2.05 9.10 -3.14
CA ILE A 43 -2.65 10.40 -2.83
C ILE A 43 -3.96 10.56 -3.61
N SER A 44 -4.95 11.16 -2.98
CA SER A 44 -6.28 11.44 -3.53
C SER A 44 -6.89 12.66 -2.84
N GLU A 45 -8.02 13.16 -3.35
CA GLU A 45 -8.73 14.30 -2.75
C GLU A 45 -7.82 15.52 -2.52
N ILE A 46 -6.89 15.74 -3.46
CA ILE A 46 -5.86 16.78 -3.38
C ILE A 46 -6.53 18.13 -3.24
N GLU A 47 -6.10 18.90 -2.24
CA GLU A 47 -6.71 20.19 -1.94
C GLU A 47 -6.48 21.19 -3.11
N ASP A 48 -7.45 22.06 -3.31
CA ASP A 48 -7.37 23.14 -4.30
C ASP A 48 -6.61 24.34 -3.73
N ASP A 49 -5.97 25.11 -4.60
CA ASP A 49 -5.31 26.37 -4.29
C ASP A 49 -6.33 27.52 -4.11
N ALA A 50 -5.81 28.72 -3.82
CA ALA A 50 -6.64 29.92 -3.65
C ALA A 50 -7.42 30.32 -4.92
N SER A 51 -7.06 29.78 -6.08
CA SER A 51 -7.70 30.01 -7.38
C SER A 51 -8.68 28.90 -7.75
N ALA A 52 -8.97 27.95 -6.83
CA ALA A 52 -9.79 26.76 -7.07
C ALA A 52 -9.23 25.83 -8.16
N LEU A 53 -7.90 25.80 -8.30
CA LEU A 53 -7.17 24.84 -9.12
C LEU A 53 -6.50 23.82 -8.21
N GLN A 54 -6.49 22.55 -8.60
CA GLN A 54 -5.80 21.50 -7.85
C GLN A 54 -4.34 21.93 -7.56
N ARG A 55 -3.88 21.80 -6.31
CA ARG A 55 -2.47 22.05 -5.97
C ARG A 55 -1.58 20.99 -6.61
N MET A 56 -0.40 21.41 -7.09
CA MET A 56 0.59 20.52 -7.66
C MET A 56 1.49 19.98 -6.56
N LEU A 57 1.51 18.67 -6.34
CA LEU A 57 2.37 18.05 -5.34
C LEU A 57 3.82 18.05 -5.85
N SER A 58 4.72 18.71 -5.12
CA SER A 58 6.15 18.72 -5.45
C SER A 58 6.95 17.82 -4.52
N GLY A 59 6.43 17.48 -3.35
CA GLY A 59 7.07 16.46 -2.54
C GLY A 59 6.24 15.94 -1.39
N PHE A 60 6.69 14.81 -0.87
CA PHE A 60 6.06 14.12 0.25
C PHE A 60 7.09 13.51 1.18
N GLY A 61 6.66 13.28 2.42
CA GLY A 61 7.35 12.47 3.41
C GLY A 61 6.35 11.79 4.33
N PHE A 62 6.54 10.52 4.62
CA PHE A 62 5.78 9.81 5.65
C PHE A 62 6.51 8.57 6.14
N ASP A 63 6.19 8.14 7.35
CA ASP A 63 6.68 6.89 7.93
C ASP A 63 5.63 5.80 7.79
N VAL A 64 6.10 4.62 7.38
CA VAL A 64 5.31 3.38 7.32
C VAL A 64 5.85 2.44 8.38
N SER A 65 4.98 1.95 9.26
CA SER A 65 5.35 0.94 10.25
C SER A 65 4.52 -0.34 10.12
N TRP A 66 5.12 -1.47 10.48
CA TRP A 66 4.51 -2.79 10.36
C TRP A 66 4.96 -3.73 11.48
N ASN A 67 4.41 -4.95 11.51
CA ASN A 67 4.87 -6.02 12.38
C ASN A 67 5.87 -6.93 11.65
N ASN A 68 7.15 -6.87 12.05
CA ASN A 68 8.23 -7.67 11.45
C ASN A 68 8.11 -9.19 11.69
N MET A 69 7.24 -9.63 12.59
CA MET A 69 6.91 -11.05 12.75
C MET A 69 5.95 -11.54 11.65
N MET A 70 5.29 -10.64 10.93
CA MET A 70 4.32 -10.98 9.88
C MET A 70 4.86 -10.75 8.48
N ILE A 71 5.46 -9.59 8.25
CA ILE A 71 6.00 -9.19 6.96
C ILE A 71 7.38 -8.57 7.10
N GLU A 72 8.23 -8.76 6.11
CA GLU A 72 9.59 -8.23 6.06
C GLU A 72 9.73 -7.32 4.84
N TYR A 73 10.29 -6.13 5.02
CA TYR A 73 10.55 -5.20 3.92
C TYR A 73 11.47 -5.84 2.88
N SER A 74 11.10 -5.71 1.60
CA SER A 74 11.89 -6.22 0.48
C SER A 74 12.40 -5.10 -0.41
N ALA A 75 11.51 -4.27 -0.94
CA ALA A 75 11.86 -3.27 -1.94
C ALA A 75 10.86 -2.12 -1.95
N VAL A 76 11.27 -1.01 -2.55
CA VAL A 76 10.44 0.18 -2.78
C VAL A 76 10.59 0.62 -4.23
N ARG A 77 9.50 1.14 -4.78
CA ARG A 77 9.43 1.80 -6.08
C ARG A 77 8.64 3.08 -5.93
N PHE A 78 9.15 4.19 -6.42
CA PHE A 78 8.43 5.47 -6.38
C PHE A 78 7.53 5.62 -7.61
N GLY A 79 6.51 6.47 -7.47
CA GLY A 79 5.63 6.86 -8.57
C GLY A 79 6.34 7.69 -9.63
N ASP A 80 5.62 8.05 -10.67
CA ASP A 80 6.14 8.77 -11.84
C ASP A 80 5.64 10.23 -11.93
N LYS A 81 4.84 10.68 -10.96
CA LYS A 81 4.16 11.98 -11.00
C LYS A 81 4.97 13.12 -10.39
N LEU A 82 6.00 12.81 -9.62
CA LEU A 82 6.97 13.77 -9.10
C LEU A 82 8.29 13.76 -9.90
N ASP A 83 8.51 12.75 -10.74
CA ASP A 83 9.64 12.65 -11.67
C ASP A 83 9.17 12.95 -13.11
N ALA A 84 8.62 14.14 -13.35
CA ALA A 84 8.03 14.50 -14.65
C ALA A 84 9.05 14.39 -15.81
N ALA A 85 10.34 14.44 -15.50
CA ALA A 85 11.43 14.04 -16.36
C ALA A 85 12.45 13.18 -15.56
N PRO A 86 13.09 12.16 -16.16
CA PRO A 86 13.99 11.26 -15.44
C PRO A 86 15.11 12.00 -14.69
N GLY A 87 15.20 11.78 -13.37
CA GLY A 87 16.24 12.35 -12.52
C GLY A 87 15.93 13.76 -12.01
N PHE A 88 14.68 14.20 -12.14
CA PHE A 88 14.19 15.47 -11.58
C PHE A 88 13.57 15.27 -10.20
N SER A 89 13.71 14.09 -9.61
CA SER A 89 13.30 13.82 -8.23
C SER A 89 14.46 13.25 -7.42
N VAL A 90 14.47 13.55 -6.13
CA VAL A 90 15.31 12.87 -5.14
C VAL A 90 14.41 11.99 -4.29
N GLN A 91 14.61 10.68 -4.42
CA GLN A 91 13.86 9.64 -3.73
C GLN A 91 14.68 9.07 -2.58
N SER A 92 14.09 9.00 -1.38
CA SER A 92 14.79 8.55 -0.18
C SER A 92 13.95 7.55 0.62
N PRO A 93 14.24 6.25 0.50
CA PRO A 93 13.80 5.26 1.46
C PRO A 93 14.81 5.16 2.61
N ILE A 94 14.40 5.58 3.80
CA ILE A 94 15.27 5.55 4.99
C ILE A 94 14.72 4.53 5.99
N ASN A 95 15.46 3.45 6.20
CA ASN A 95 15.14 2.49 7.26
C ASN A 95 15.41 3.15 8.62
N LEU A 96 14.34 3.49 9.34
CA LEU A 96 14.43 4.04 10.69
C LEU A 96 14.70 2.92 11.70
N MET A 97 14.02 1.79 11.55
CA MET A 97 14.11 0.60 12.41
C MET A 97 13.77 -0.66 11.60
N ALA A 98 13.91 -1.85 12.19
CA ALA A 98 13.60 -3.12 11.53
C ALA A 98 12.11 -3.28 11.09
N ASN A 99 11.23 -2.41 11.59
CA ASN A 99 9.79 -2.46 11.39
C ASN A 99 9.20 -1.10 10.98
N SER A 100 10.05 -0.18 10.52
CA SER A 100 9.64 1.16 10.10
C SER A 100 10.53 1.71 8.98
N LEU A 101 9.90 2.32 7.99
CA LEU A 101 10.52 2.90 6.80
C LEU A 101 9.96 4.31 6.59
N THR A 102 10.84 5.30 6.50
CA THR A 102 10.48 6.62 5.97
C THR A 102 10.55 6.58 4.45
N LEU A 103 9.48 7.04 3.80
CA LEU A 103 9.45 7.30 2.37
C LEU A 103 9.36 8.79 2.13
N SER A 104 10.29 9.35 1.39
CA SER A 104 10.20 10.72 0.90
C SER A 104 10.64 10.86 -0.54
N GLU A 105 10.03 11.82 -1.22
CA GLU A 105 10.41 12.23 -2.55
C GLU A 105 10.28 13.75 -2.65
N THR A 106 11.28 14.38 -3.26
CA THR A 106 11.27 15.82 -3.60
C THR A 106 11.49 15.98 -5.08
N SER A 107 10.53 16.60 -5.76
CA SER A 107 10.63 17.00 -7.15
C SER A 107 11.41 18.31 -7.29
N TYR A 108 12.17 18.39 -8.37
CA TYR A 108 12.85 19.55 -8.91
C TYR A 108 12.27 19.93 -10.29
N SER A 109 11.17 19.31 -10.69
CA SER A 109 10.41 19.69 -11.88
C SER A 109 9.78 21.07 -11.69
N TRP A 110 9.65 21.81 -12.79
CA TRP A 110 8.99 23.10 -12.80
C TRP A 110 7.47 22.94 -12.67
N SER A 111 6.80 24.01 -12.22
CA SER A 111 5.33 24.04 -12.06
C SER A 111 4.58 23.54 -13.30
N ASP A 112 4.96 24.04 -14.49
CA ASP A 112 4.33 23.63 -15.76
C ASP A 112 4.53 22.15 -16.09
N GLU A 113 5.65 21.55 -15.67
CA GLU A 113 5.96 20.14 -15.88
C GLU A 113 5.15 19.25 -14.93
N LEU A 114 5.05 19.64 -13.66
CA LEU A 114 4.19 18.97 -12.67
C LEU A 114 2.73 19.09 -13.09
N PHE A 115 2.30 20.27 -13.55
CA PHE A 115 0.98 20.50 -14.09
C PHE A 115 0.67 19.56 -15.27
N ALA A 116 1.61 19.39 -16.20
CA ALA A 116 1.41 18.51 -17.35
C ALA A 116 1.17 17.04 -16.97
N VAL A 117 1.70 16.56 -15.84
CA VAL A 117 1.58 15.16 -15.41
C VAL A 117 0.55 14.92 -14.30
N GLN A 118 0.18 15.94 -13.52
CA GLN A 118 -0.74 15.83 -12.37
C GLN A 118 -2.12 16.46 -12.61
N ASN A 119 -2.23 17.46 -13.47
CA ASN A 119 -3.48 18.20 -13.64
C ASN A 119 -4.64 17.28 -14.09
N GLY A 120 -5.77 17.41 -13.39
CA GLY A 120 -6.97 16.61 -13.65
C GLY A 120 -6.92 15.18 -13.10
N LEU A 121 -5.82 14.77 -12.45
CA LEU A 121 -5.75 13.51 -11.73
C LEU A 121 -6.37 13.68 -10.35
N SER A 122 -7.50 12.99 -10.12
CA SER A 122 -8.12 12.89 -8.79
C SER A 122 -7.30 12.08 -7.79
N ARG A 123 -6.38 11.24 -8.29
CA ARG A 123 -5.49 10.41 -7.49
C ARG A 123 -4.29 9.90 -8.29
N PHE A 124 -3.17 9.62 -7.62
CA PHE A 124 -2.01 8.96 -8.23
C PHE A 124 -1.10 8.27 -7.21
N LEU A 125 -0.25 7.37 -7.70
CA LEU A 125 0.70 6.61 -6.89
C LEU A 125 1.87 7.50 -6.44
N LEU A 126 2.14 7.50 -5.13
CA LEU A 126 3.33 8.11 -4.54
C LEU A 126 4.48 7.11 -4.48
N ALA A 127 4.22 5.92 -3.93
CA ALA A 127 5.20 4.86 -3.82
C ALA A 127 4.52 3.49 -3.70
N SER A 128 5.24 2.43 -4.06
CA SER A 128 4.89 1.04 -3.83
C SER A 128 5.98 0.39 -2.99
N VAL A 129 5.61 -0.25 -1.88
CA VAL A 129 6.52 -1.03 -1.06
C VAL A 129 6.13 -2.50 -1.12
N ASP A 130 7.11 -3.33 -1.42
CA ASP A 130 6.97 -4.78 -1.47
C ASP A 130 7.51 -5.38 -0.17
N PHE A 131 6.71 -6.25 0.44
CA PHE A 131 7.05 -6.98 1.65
C PHE A 131 6.92 -8.49 1.42
N ASN A 132 7.85 -9.26 1.96
CA ASN A 132 7.78 -10.72 1.99
C ASN A 132 6.96 -11.16 3.21
N VAL A 133 5.97 -12.03 3.02
CA VAL A 133 5.14 -12.53 4.12
C VAL A 133 5.86 -13.69 4.80
N VAL A 134 6.25 -13.48 6.06
CA VAL A 134 7.08 -14.41 6.85
C VAL A 134 6.35 -15.02 8.05
N GLY A 135 5.23 -14.43 8.46
CA GLY A 135 4.53 -14.83 9.68
C GLY A 135 3.85 -16.19 9.59
N ALA A 136 4.36 -17.18 10.33
CA ALA A 136 3.72 -18.47 10.50
C ALA A 136 2.53 -18.36 11.47
N GLY A 137 1.31 -18.32 10.93
CA GLY A 137 0.09 -18.32 11.74
C GLY A 137 -1.09 -17.67 11.01
N ASN A 138 -2.28 -17.79 11.59
CA ASN A 138 -3.41 -16.94 11.22
C ASN A 138 -3.30 -15.66 12.04
N GLY A 139 -3.18 -14.51 11.38
CA GLY A 139 -2.96 -13.24 12.06
C GLY A 139 -3.49 -12.05 11.27
N LEU A 140 -3.85 -10.99 11.98
CA LEU A 140 -4.15 -9.68 11.41
C LEU A 140 -2.93 -8.78 11.59
N GLY A 141 -2.47 -8.19 10.51
CA GLY A 141 -1.43 -7.17 10.50
C GLY A 141 -2.00 -5.82 10.05
N SER A 142 -1.25 -4.75 10.35
CA SER A 142 -1.55 -3.40 9.88
C SER A 142 -0.31 -2.77 9.26
N LEU A 143 -0.54 -1.95 8.25
CA LEU A 143 0.39 -0.93 7.79
C LEU A 143 -0.10 0.41 8.34
N ASP A 144 0.70 0.97 9.24
CA ASP A 144 0.36 2.20 9.94
C ASP A 144 1.18 3.37 9.39
N LEU A 145 0.49 4.44 8.99
CA LEU A 145 1.08 5.67 8.47
C LEU A 145 1.23 6.69 9.60
N SER A 146 2.38 7.38 9.63
CA SER A 146 2.62 8.48 10.56
C SER A 146 3.54 9.55 9.97
N ASN A 147 3.63 10.71 10.64
CA ASN A 147 4.51 11.82 10.25
C ASN A 147 4.32 12.26 8.79
N VAL A 148 3.07 12.31 8.33
CA VAL A 148 2.74 12.66 6.95
C VAL A 148 2.94 14.16 6.73
N VAL A 149 3.76 14.49 5.73
CA VAL A 149 4.03 15.84 5.25
C VAL A 149 3.95 15.86 3.73
N LEU A 150 3.33 16.90 3.18
CA LEU A 150 3.16 17.14 1.75
C LEU A 150 3.40 18.63 1.50
N TRP A 151 4.04 18.99 0.38
CA TRP A 151 4.23 20.37 -0.03
C TRP A 151 4.11 20.53 -1.55
N ASP A 152 3.71 21.73 -1.97
CA ASP A 152 3.51 22.05 -3.37
C ASP A 152 4.78 22.58 -4.06
N ASP A 153 4.65 22.88 -5.35
CA ASP A 153 5.67 23.44 -6.23
C ASP A 153 6.16 24.84 -5.84
N PHE A 154 5.43 25.53 -4.96
CA PHE A 154 5.85 26.79 -4.32
C PHE A 154 6.46 26.58 -2.93
N ASN A 155 6.71 25.31 -2.55
CA ASN A 155 7.25 24.92 -1.26
C ASN A 155 6.34 25.37 -0.08
N ILE A 156 5.03 25.35 -0.31
CA ILE A 156 4.00 25.61 0.68
C ILE A 156 3.43 24.28 1.14
N ASP A 157 3.38 24.05 2.45
CA ASP A 157 2.83 22.82 3.02
C ASP A 157 1.34 22.67 2.71
N PHE A 158 0.89 21.42 2.60
CA PHE A 158 -0.53 21.11 2.56
C PHE A 158 -1.15 21.30 3.93
N SER A 159 -2.35 21.88 3.97
CA SER A 159 -2.94 22.37 5.21
C SER A 159 -3.83 21.33 5.92
N ASP A 160 -4.50 20.49 5.14
CA ASP A 160 -5.40 19.47 5.62
C ASP A 160 -5.01 18.12 5.00
N ILE A 161 -4.30 17.29 5.76
CA ILE A 161 -3.82 15.99 5.32
C ILE A 161 -4.40 14.91 6.21
N ASN A 162 -5.13 13.98 5.60
CA ASN A 162 -5.59 12.75 6.24
C ASN A 162 -4.81 11.55 5.72
N SER A 163 -4.57 10.58 6.59
CA SER A 163 -3.99 9.29 6.21
C SER A 163 -4.82 8.15 6.76
N ARG A 164 -4.87 7.04 6.02
CA ARG A 164 -5.60 5.83 6.42
C ARG A 164 -4.67 4.64 6.47
N ASN A 165 -4.58 4.05 7.66
CA ASN A 165 -3.91 2.78 7.88
C ASN A 165 -4.65 1.66 7.16
N LYS A 166 -3.95 0.55 6.92
CA LYS A 166 -4.49 -0.57 6.17
C LYS A 166 -4.19 -1.91 6.82
N GLU A 167 -5.26 -2.61 7.15
CA GLU A 167 -5.18 -3.96 7.69
C GLU A 167 -5.07 -5.00 6.58
N TYR A 168 -4.38 -6.09 6.89
CA TYR A 168 -4.27 -7.29 6.08
C TYR A 168 -4.34 -8.54 6.95
N SER A 169 -4.64 -9.67 6.31
CA SER A 169 -4.68 -10.97 6.99
C SER A 169 -3.60 -11.89 6.42
N VAL A 170 -2.91 -12.61 7.31
CA VAL A 170 -2.04 -13.73 6.95
C VAL A 170 -2.76 -15.00 7.36
N THR A 171 -2.84 -15.94 6.43
CA THR A 171 -3.38 -17.28 6.65
C THR A 171 -2.26 -18.28 6.53
N SER A 172 -2.17 -19.19 7.49
CA SER A 172 -1.41 -20.40 7.27
C SER A 172 -2.17 -21.20 6.22
N ALA A 173 -1.64 -21.31 5.02
CA ALA A 173 -2.00 -22.44 4.20
C ALA A 173 -1.71 -23.67 5.05
N THR A 174 -2.74 -24.46 5.37
CA THR A 174 -2.49 -25.85 5.75
C THR A 174 -1.52 -26.41 4.72
N PRO A 175 -0.48 -27.18 5.11
CA PRO A 175 0.30 -27.90 4.12
C PRO A 175 -0.70 -28.58 3.21
N ILE A 176 -0.58 -28.34 1.90
CA ILE A 176 -1.40 -29.02 0.90
C ILE A 176 -1.36 -30.47 1.32
N ASP A 177 -2.49 -31.01 1.77
CA ASP A 177 -2.58 -32.35 2.31
C ASP A 177 -2.35 -33.25 1.10
N VAL A 178 -1.09 -33.48 0.77
CA VAL A 178 -0.69 -34.41 -0.27
C VAL A 178 -1.29 -35.71 0.23
N PRO A 179 -2.30 -36.29 -0.46
CA PRO A 179 -2.89 -37.54 -0.01
C PRO A 179 -1.73 -38.49 0.19
N GLU A 180 -1.53 -38.95 1.44
CA GLU A 180 -0.40 -39.80 1.76
C GLU A 180 -0.35 -40.87 0.67
N PRO A 181 0.83 -41.08 0.02
CA PRO A 181 0.96 -42.15 -0.96
C PRO A 181 0.37 -43.38 -0.31
N SER A 182 -0.44 -44.15 -1.03
CA SER A 182 -1.23 -45.28 -0.55
C SER A 182 -0.34 -46.42 -0.04
N SER A 183 0.48 -46.12 0.96
CA SER A 183 1.61 -46.87 1.48
C SER A 183 1.07 -48.05 2.26
N MET A 184 -0.07 -47.86 2.94
CA MET A 184 -0.85 -48.94 3.52
C MET A 184 -1.39 -49.90 2.46
N VAL A 185 -1.84 -49.41 1.30
CA VAL A 185 -2.35 -50.25 0.21
C VAL A 185 -1.21 -51.05 -0.44
N LEU A 186 -0.06 -50.41 -0.67
CA LEU A 186 1.16 -51.07 -1.17
C LEU A 186 1.69 -52.13 -0.18
N MET A 187 1.70 -51.81 1.12
CA MET A 187 2.11 -52.75 2.17
C MET A 187 1.16 -53.95 2.24
N LEU A 188 -0.15 -53.72 2.13
CA LEU A 188 -1.15 -54.79 2.12
C LEU A 188 -1.00 -55.68 0.86
N MET A 189 -0.76 -55.10 -0.31
CA MET A 189 -0.43 -55.85 -1.52
C MET A 189 0.84 -56.70 -1.36
N GLY A 190 1.88 -56.16 -0.72
CA GLY A 190 3.11 -56.88 -0.42
C GLY A 190 2.86 -58.12 0.45
N PHE A 191 2.04 -58.00 1.50
CA PHE A 191 1.67 -59.14 2.34
C PHE A 191 0.85 -60.19 1.60
N ILE A 192 -0.09 -59.79 0.73
CA ILE A 192 -0.86 -60.74 -0.10
C ILE A 192 0.07 -61.52 -1.03
N PHE A 193 1.09 -60.87 -1.61
CA PHE A 193 2.08 -61.53 -2.47
C PHE A 193 2.94 -62.55 -1.69
N LEU A 194 3.35 -62.21 -0.47
CA LEU A 194 4.12 -63.12 0.39
C LEU A 194 3.30 -64.34 0.86
N VAL A 195 2.04 -64.14 1.21
CA VAL A 195 1.14 -65.23 1.61
C VAL A 195 0.89 -66.18 0.43
N ARG A 196 0.67 -65.66 -0.78
CA ARG A 196 0.52 -66.49 -1.99
C ARG A 196 1.77 -67.31 -2.30
N LYS A 197 2.96 -66.73 -2.12
CA LYS A 197 4.23 -67.44 -2.34
C LYS A 197 4.44 -68.59 -1.35
N LYS A 198 3.91 -68.48 -0.12
CA LYS A 198 4.01 -69.52 0.92
C LYS A 198 3.01 -70.68 0.72
N ILE A 199 1.90 -70.45 0.01
CA ILE A 199 0.88 -71.47 -0.29
C ILE A 199 1.24 -72.28 -1.55
N MET A 200 2.06 -71.73 -2.45
CA MET A 200 2.50 -72.39 -3.68
C MET A 200 3.88 -73.09 -3.57
N SER A 201 4.51 -73.05 -2.38
CA SER A 201 5.72 -73.82 -2.05
C SER A 201 5.38 -74.95 -1.10
#